data_AF-A0A450XDD2-F1
#
_entry.id   AF-A0A450XDD2-F1
#
_cell.length_a   1.000
_cell.length_b   1.000
_cell.length_c   1.000
_cell.angle_alpha   90.00
_cell.angle_beta   90.00
_cell.angle_gamma   90.00
#
_symmetry.space_group_name_H-M   'P 1'
#
loop_
_entity.id
_entity.type
_entity.pdbx_description
1 polymer ?
#
loop_
_entity_poly.entity_id
_entity_poly.type
_entity_poly.pdbx_seq_one_letter_code
_entity_poly.pdbx_strand_id
1 'polypeptide(L)' 'MAQVAFDTLKFAHRLKDSGMPSEQAEANSDALNEAWMLATRDLATKADVRELRGDMQALDSKLDRKIS' A
#
# COMPACT_ATOMS: atom_id res chain seq x y z
N MET A 1 3.89 5.55 7.55
CA MET A 1 3.18 4.41 6.93
C MET A 1 3.69 3.14 7.58
N ALA A 2 2.87 2.36 8.29
CA ALA A 2 3.22 0.97 8.56
C ALA A 2 2.62 0.18 7.40
N GLN A 3 3.36 0.10 6.29
CA GLN A 3 2.98 -0.74 5.17
C GLN A 3 3.16 -2.17 5.64
N VAL A 4 2.08 -2.95 5.67
CA VAL A 4 2.20 -4.39 5.91
C VAL A 4 2.99 -4.93 4.74
N ALA A 5 4.27 -5.26 4.98
CA ALA A 5 5.14 -5.80 3.95
C ALA A 5 4.57 -7.15 3.48
N PHE A 6 4.65 -7.38 2.18
CA PHE A 6 4.32 -8.70 1.63
C PHE A 6 5.39 -9.69 2.09
N ASP A 7 4.97 -10.70 2.86
CA ASP A 7 5.87 -11.72 3.40
C ASP A 7 6.13 -12.79 2.35
N THR A 8 7.18 -12.57 1.55
CA THR A 8 7.59 -13.47 0.45
C THR A 8 7.90 -14.87 0.96
N LEU A 9 8.58 -14.98 2.11
CA LEU A 9 8.97 -16.27 2.69
C LEU A 9 7.75 -17.09 3.10
N LYS A 10 6.80 -16.46 3.82
CA LYS A 10 5.56 -17.12 4.22
C LYS A 10 4.72 -17.53 3.01
N PHE A 11 4.71 -16.71 1.95
CA PHE A 11 4.00 -17.04 0.72
C PHE A 11 4.64 -18.22 -0.02
N ALA A 12 5.97 -18.21 -0.19
CA ALA A 12 6.70 -19.31 -0.81
C ALA A 12 6.50 -20.62 -0.04
N HIS A 13 6.54 -20.59 1.30
CA HIS A 13 6.24 -21.78 2.12
C HIS A 13 4.84 -22.32 1.87
N ARG A 14 3.82 -21.47 1.81
CA ARG A 14 2.44 -21.92 1.49
C ARG A 14 2.34 -22.59 0.12
N LEU A 15 3.06 -22.09 -0.87
CA LEU A 15 3.10 -22.71 -2.19
C LEU A 15 3.80 -24.07 -2.14
N LYS A 16 4.92 -24.18 -1.43
CA LYS A 16 5.63 -25.46 -1.23
C LYS A 16 4.74 -26.48 -0.52
N ASP A 17 4.02 -26.06 0.53
CA ASP A 17 3.08 -26.91 1.27
C ASP A 17 1.91 -27.41 0.41
N SER A 18 1.54 -26.66 -0.63
CA SER A 18 0.55 -27.09 -1.63
C SER A 18 1.10 -28.02 -2.72
N GLY A 19 2.38 -28.37 -2.65
CA GLY A 19 3.06 -29.25 -3.61
C GLY A 19 3.74 -28.53 -4.77
N MET A 20 3.85 -27.19 -4.74
CA MET A 20 4.61 -26.46 -5.75
C MET A 20 6.12 -26.70 -5.56
N PRO A 21 6.90 -26.96 -6.64
CA PRO A 21 8.35 -27.07 -6.56
C PRO A 21 9.00 -25.83 -5.94
N SER A 22 10.07 -26.01 -5.16
CA SER A 22 10.70 -24.92 -4.39
C SER A 22 11.09 -23.72 -5.26
N GLU A 23 11.74 -23.98 -6.39
CA GLU A 23 12.18 -22.95 -7.35
C GLU A 23 11.00 -22.15 -7.91
N GLN A 24 9.89 -22.82 -8.23
CA GLN A 24 8.68 -22.15 -8.70
C GLN A 24 8.01 -21.34 -7.59
N ALA A 25 7.96 -21.86 -6.37
CA ALA A 25 7.36 -21.17 -5.23
C ALA A 25 8.11 -19.87 -4.90
N GLU A 26 9.44 -19.91 -4.93
CA GLU A 26 10.30 -18.75 -4.73
C GLU A 26 10.13 -17.73 -5.87
N ALA A 27 10.22 -18.17 -7.13
CA ALA A 27 10.03 -17.30 -8.30
C ALA A 27 8.66 -16.61 -8.31
N ASN A 28 7.58 -17.32 -7.94
CA ASN A 28 6.25 -16.72 -7.83
C ASN A 28 6.16 -15.71 -6.69
N SER A 29 6.81 -16.00 -5.55
CA SER A 29 6.83 -15.08 -4.41
C SER A 29 7.53 -13.77 -4.73
N ASP A 30 8.63 -13.82 -5.48
CA ASP A 30 9.39 -12.65 -5.90
C ASP A 30 8.60 -11.84 -6.95
N ALA A 31 8.08 -12.51 -7.98
CA ALA A 31 7.28 -11.85 -9.02
C ALA A 31 6.04 -11.14 -8.44
N LEU A 32 5.36 -11.77 -7.46
CA LEU A 32 4.21 -11.16 -6.81
C LEU A 32 4.61 -9.97 -5.94
N ASN A 33 5.74 -10.04 -5.22
CA ASN A 33 6.23 -8.92 -4.43
C ASN A 33 6.59 -7.70 -5.31
N GLU A 34 7.27 -7.93 -6.44
CA GLU A 34 7.58 -6.87 -7.40
C GLU A 34 6.30 -6.22 -7.95
N ALA A 35 5.33 -7.03 -8.39
CA ALA A 35 4.04 -6.53 -8.88
C ALA A 35 3.28 -5.76 -7.79
N TRP A 36 3.31 -6.24 -6.54
CA TRP A 36 2.69 -5.57 -5.40
C TRP A 36 3.34 -4.22 -5.09
N MET A 37 4.67 -4.13 -5.11
CA MET A 37 5.37 -2.86 -4.89
C MET A 37 5.07 -1.86 -5.99
N LEU A 38 5.05 -2.29 -7.26
CA LEU A 38 4.67 -1.43 -8.38
C LEU A 38 3.22 -0.95 -8.26
N ALA A 39 2.28 -1.84 -7.96
CA ALA A 39 0.86 -1.51 -7.84
C ALA A 39 0.56 -0.58 -6.65
N THR A 40 1.36 -0.64 -5.59
CA THR A 40 1.14 0.15 -4.37
C THR A 40 2.03 1.38 -4.23
N ARG A 41 2.99 1.59 -5.15
CA ARG A 41 3.98 2.68 -5.12
C ARG A 41 3.34 4.07 -4.99
N ASP A 42 2.28 4.31 -5.75
CA ASP A 42 1.70 5.65 -5.92
C ASP A 42 0.40 5.84 -5.12
N LEU A 43 0.10 4.93 -4.17
CA LEU A 43 -1.08 5.03 -3.33
C LEU A 43 -0.91 6.09 -2.23
N ALA A 44 -1.87 7.01 -2.16
CA ALA A 44 -1.91 8.02 -1.12
C ALA A 44 -1.94 7.39 0.29
N THR A 45 -1.12 7.94 1.17
CA THR A 45 -1.02 7.46 2.53
C THR A 45 -2.10 7.98 3.45
N LYS A 46 -2.28 7.35 4.61
CA LYS A 46 -3.14 7.91 5.68
C LYS A 46 -2.67 9.29 6.14
N ALA A 47 -1.37 9.62 5.99
CA ALA A 47 -0.87 10.95 6.31
C ALA A 47 -1.34 11.95 5.26
N ASP A 48 -1.17 11.62 3.97
CA ASP A 48 -1.60 12.44 2.83
C ASP A 48 -3.10 12.75 2.91
N VAL A 49 -3.92 11.76 3.26
CA VAL A 49 -5.37 11.96 3.44
C VAL A 49 -5.69 12.88 4.63
N ARG A 50 -4.89 12.83 5.71
CA ARG A 50 -5.07 13.74 6.85
C ARG A 50 -4.66 15.17 6.52
N GLU A 51 -3.59 15.33 5.75
CA GLU A 51 -3.13 16.62 5.24
C GLU A 51 -4.20 17.25 4.35
N LEU A 52 -4.69 16.52 3.35
CA LEU A 52 -5.79 16.98 2.48
C LEU A 52 -7.04 17.39 3.28
N ARG A 53 -7.38 16.65 4.34
CA ARG A 53 -8.51 17.00 5.22
C ARG A 53 -8.27 18.34 5.93
N GLY A 54 -7.05 18.58 6.41
CA GLY A 54 -6.67 19.84 7.04
C GLY A 54 -6.75 21.01 6.06
N ASP A 55 -6.25 20.81 4.84
CA ASP A 55 -6.32 21.83 3.78
C ASP A 55 -7.76 22.18 3.42
N MET A 56 -8.64 21.18 3.31
CA MET A 56 -10.07 21.40 3.07
C MET A 56 -10.73 22.21 4.19
N GLN A 57 -10.45 21.89 5.45
CA GLN A 57 -11.00 22.64 6.61
C GLN A 57 -10.51 24.10 6.62
N ALA A 58 -9.23 24.31 6.29
CA ALA A 58 -8.65 25.64 6.20
C ALA A 58 -9.25 26.45 5.04
N LEU A 59 -9.57 25.81 3.92
CA LEU A 59 -10.24 26.45 2.78
C LEU A 59 -11.67 26.86 3.14
N ASP A 60 -12.42 25.96 3.77
CA ASP A 60 -13.80 26.19 4.24
C ASP A 60 -13.87 27.41 5.17
N SER A 61 -13.00 27.43 6.19
CA SER A 61 -12.89 28.56 7.12
C SER A 61 -12.56 29.90 6.46
N LYS A 62 -11.76 29.88 5.36
CA LYS A 62 -11.43 31.09 4.59
C LYS A 62 -12.61 31.57 3.75
N LEU A 63 -13.42 30.66 3.23
CA LEU A 63 -14.64 30.99 2.48
C LEU A 63 -15.68 31.61 3.39
N ASP A 64 -15.93 31.02 4.56
CA ASP A 64 -16.86 31.56 5.56
C ASP A 64 -16.50 33.00 5.94
N ARG A 65 -15.21 33.27 6.21
CA ARG A 65 -14.73 34.61 6.55
C ARG A 65 -14.91 35.63 5.42
N LYS A 66 -14.90 35.19 4.15
CA LYS A 66 -15.07 36.09 3.00
C LYS A 66 -16.53 36.42 2.71
N ILE A 67 -17.46 35.58 3.17
CA ILE A 67 -18.90 35.70 2.90
C ILE A 67 -19.62 36.37 4.10
N SER A 68 -19.07 36.26 5.31
CA SER A 68 -19.50 37.02 6.49
C SER A 68 -18.99 38.46 6.48
#